data_AF-A0ABD1E1U8-F1
#
_entry.id   AF-A0ABD1E1U8-F1
#
_cell.length_a   1.000
_cell.length_b   1.000
_cell.length_c   1.000
_cell.angle_alpha   90.00
_cell.angle_beta   90.00
_cell.angle_gamma   90.00
#
_symmetry.space_group_name_H-M   'P 1'
#
loop_
_entity.id
_entity.type
_entity.pdbx_description
1 polymer ?
#
loop_
_entity_poly.entity_id
_entity_poly.type
_entity_poly.pdbx_seq_one_letter_code
_entity_poly.pdbx_strand_id
1 'polypeptide(L)'
;MKKVNNMKTRMKAKTDKNNTGNKAIKMCEWEKILFEALQGDVNPTVSKTPDPQKENLQRPSSFEVLQNEAASSSSTFNSSICLSLPLPPPRKKALITSFKETEETRGLTTVELQSLVLMEQLQTLRIQREYYNLKIKKLQNDNNND
;
A
#
# COMPACT_ATOMS: atom_id res chain seq x y z
N MET A 1 -11.99 -18.73 10.71
CA MET A 1 -10.60 -18.23 10.52
C MET A 1 -10.45 -16.71 10.72
N LYS A 2 -11.42 -15.86 10.32
CA LYS A 2 -11.33 -14.38 10.44
C LYS A 2 -10.96 -13.85 11.84
N LYS A 3 -11.46 -14.46 12.92
CA LYS A 3 -11.18 -14.04 14.31
C LYS A 3 -9.70 -14.08 14.67
N VAL A 4 -8.98 -15.14 14.28
CA VAL A 4 -7.54 -15.29 14.54
C VAL A 4 -6.74 -14.25 13.77
N ASN A 5 -7.13 -13.94 12.53
CA ASN A 5 -6.47 -12.91 11.73
C ASN A 5 -6.65 -11.52 12.35
N ASN A 6 -7.87 -11.19 12.79
CA ASN A 6 -8.13 -9.93 13.49
C ASN A 6 -7.29 -9.80 14.77
N MET A 7 -7.13 -10.89 15.50
CA MET A 7 -6.31 -10.97 16.71
C MET A 7 -4.83 -10.68 16.41
N LYS A 8 -4.27 -11.32 15.37
CA LYS A 8 -2.89 -11.07 14.89
C LYS A 8 -2.69 -9.64 14.42
N THR A 9 -3.63 -9.06 13.68
CA THR A 9 -3.53 -7.67 13.21
C THR A 9 -3.56 -6.67 14.37
N ARG A 10 -4.43 -6.89 15.36
CA ARG A 10 -4.50 -6.05 16.58
C ARG A 10 -3.21 -6.12 17.39
N MET A 11 -2.65 -7.33 17.53
CA MET A 11 -1.34 -7.55 18.16
C MET A 11 -0.23 -6.80 17.43
N LYS A 12 -0.12 -6.98 16.10
CA LYS A 12 0.89 -6.30 15.28
C LYS A 12 0.82 -4.79 15.44
N ALA A 13 -0.39 -4.21 15.39
CA ALA A 13 -0.57 -2.77 15.52
C ALA A 13 -0.11 -2.20 16.88
N LYS A 14 -0.15 -2.99 17.96
CA LYS A 14 0.28 -2.61 19.31
C LYS A 14 1.79 -2.77 19.52
N THR A 15 2.38 -3.81 18.93
CA THR A 15 3.82 -4.09 19.06
C THR A 15 4.68 -3.38 18.02
N ASP A 16 4.11 -2.89 16.92
CA ASP A 16 4.88 -2.22 15.87
C ASP A 16 5.62 -0.99 16.41
N LYS A 17 6.95 -1.10 16.45
CA LYS A 17 7.87 -0.06 16.95
C LYS A 17 7.71 1.25 16.21
N ASN A 18 7.37 1.21 14.92
CA ASN A 18 7.18 2.40 14.09
C ASN A 18 5.88 3.14 14.43
N ASN A 19 4.88 2.44 14.96
CA ASN A 19 3.56 2.99 15.26
C ASN A 19 3.41 3.37 16.75
N THR A 20 4.03 2.61 17.66
CA THR A 20 3.84 2.80 19.09
C THR A 20 4.78 3.85 19.69
N GLY A 21 5.95 4.11 19.09
CA GLY A 21 6.93 5.08 19.59
C GLY A 21 7.34 4.78 21.05
N ASN A 22 7.62 5.83 21.84
CA ASN A 22 8.00 5.72 23.26
C ASN A 22 6.80 5.55 24.22
N LYS A 23 5.65 5.05 23.75
CA LYS A 23 4.49 4.82 24.62
C LYS A 23 4.57 3.42 25.23
N ALA A 24 4.31 3.32 26.53
CA ALA A 24 4.23 2.03 27.20
C ALA A 24 3.10 1.17 26.60
N ILE A 25 3.45 -0.04 26.16
CA ILE A 25 2.51 -0.97 25.52
C ILE A 25 1.64 -1.60 26.61
N LYS A 26 0.33 -1.29 26.61
CA LYS A 26 -0.65 -1.96 27.49
C LYS A 26 -1.30 -3.11 26.73
N MET A 27 -0.91 -4.34 27.07
CA MET A 27 -1.48 -5.59 26.52
C MET A 27 -2.39 -6.28 27.53
N CYS A 28 -3.49 -6.88 27.04
CA CYS A 28 -4.35 -7.77 27.83
C CYS A 28 -3.66 -9.12 28.09
N GLU A 29 -4.14 -9.92 29.06
CA GLU A 29 -3.50 -11.20 29.43
C GLU A 29 -3.39 -12.18 28.27
N TRP A 30 -4.46 -12.34 27.49
CA TRP A 30 -4.44 -13.21 26.31
C TRP A 30 -3.48 -12.70 25.21
N GLU A 31 -3.27 -11.38 25.11
CA GLU A 31 -2.33 -10.78 24.15
C GLU A 31 -0.89 -11.12 24.53
N LYS A 32 -0.57 -11.14 25.82
CA LYS A 32 0.76 -11.50 26.33
C LYS A 32 1.08 -12.97 26.04
N ILE A 33 0.15 -13.88 26.30
CA ILE A 33 0.33 -15.32 26.02
C ILE A 33 0.57 -15.55 24.52
N LEU A 34 -0.21 -14.86 23.68
CA LEU A 34 -0.04 -14.96 22.22
C LEU A 34 1.27 -14.33 21.75
N PHE A 35 1.69 -13.22 22.35
CA PHE A 35 2.94 -12.54 22.03
C PHE A 35 4.16 -13.40 22.36
N GLU A 36 4.14 -14.03 23.54
CA GLU A 36 5.16 -14.97 24.01
C GLU A 36 5.23 -16.20 23.11
N ALA A 37 4.08 -16.81 22.77
CA ALA A 37 4.01 -17.93 21.85
C ALA A 37 4.54 -17.59 20.44
N LEU A 38 4.46 -16.33 20.03
CA LEU A 38 4.96 -15.84 18.74
C LEU A 38 6.43 -15.39 18.77
N GLN A 39 7.12 -15.48 19.92
CA GLN A 39 8.51 -15.03 20.10
C GLN A 39 8.72 -13.60 19.58
N GLY A 40 7.77 -12.70 19.83
CA GLY A 40 7.72 -11.40 19.15
C GLY A 40 8.88 -10.43 19.43
N ASP A 41 9.77 -10.76 20.37
CA ASP A 41 11.02 -10.01 20.62
C ASP A 41 12.17 -10.43 19.70
N VAL A 42 12.13 -11.64 19.11
CA VAL A 42 13.20 -12.17 18.25
C VAL A 42 12.68 -12.30 16.84
N ASN A 43 13.06 -11.38 15.97
CA ASN A 43 12.84 -11.53 14.54
C ASN A 43 13.79 -12.64 14.00
N PRO A 44 13.29 -13.82 13.60
CA PRO A 44 14.13 -14.93 13.15
C PRO A 44 14.90 -14.63 11.85
N THR A 45 14.56 -13.53 11.16
CA THR A 45 15.27 -13.06 9.98
C THR A 45 16.54 -12.29 10.32
N VAL A 46 16.67 -11.76 11.55
CA VAL A 46 17.85 -10.97 11.99
C VAL A 46 18.84 -11.83 12.80
N SER A 47 18.40 -12.97 13.35
CA SER A 47 19.24 -13.87 14.15
C SER A 47 20.03 -14.90 13.33
N LYS A 48 20.06 -14.79 11.99
CA LYS A 48 20.80 -15.69 11.10
C LYS A 48 21.68 -14.94 10.10
N THR A 49 22.51 -14.04 10.58
CA THR A 49 23.78 -13.74 9.92
C THR A 49 24.86 -13.89 10.98
N PRO A 50 25.71 -14.94 10.93
CA PRO A 50 26.92 -14.93 11.72
C PRO A 50 27.77 -13.76 11.23
N ASP A 51 27.93 -12.74 12.08
CA ASP A 51 28.83 -11.63 11.80
C ASP A 51 30.24 -12.18 11.60
N PRO A 52 30.98 -11.76 10.56
CA PRO A 52 32.40 -12.07 10.47
C PRO A 52 33.10 -11.41 11.65
N GLN A 53 33.80 -12.24 12.43
CA GLN A 53 34.59 -11.89 13.60
C GLN A 53 35.32 -10.55 13.41
N LYS A 54 34.98 -9.55 14.24
CA LYS A 54 35.88 -8.43 14.54
C LYS A 54 36.44 -8.65 15.93
N GLU A 55 37.52 -9.40 15.96
CA GLU A 55 38.41 -9.50 17.10
C GLU A 55 39.18 -8.17 17.26
N ASN A 56 39.41 -7.79 18.51
CA ASN A 56 40.36 -6.78 19.00
C ASN A 56 39.97 -5.28 18.93
N LEU A 57 39.22 -4.87 19.97
CA LEU A 57 39.77 -4.08 21.09
C LEU A 57 41.03 -3.22 20.81
N GLN A 58 40.88 -1.90 20.66
CA GLN A 58 41.60 -0.94 21.51
C GLN A 58 41.03 0.48 21.41
N ARG A 59 40.75 1.04 22.59
CA ARG A 59 40.37 2.42 22.90
C ARG A 59 41.63 3.23 23.22
N PRO A 60 41.73 4.49 22.79
CA PRO A 60 42.01 5.59 23.72
C PRO A 60 41.08 6.80 23.41
N SER A 61 40.32 7.33 24.37
CA SER A 61 40.65 8.36 25.36
C SER A 61 40.92 9.77 24.79
N SER A 62 40.17 10.73 25.35
CA SER A 62 40.34 12.20 25.42
C SER A 62 40.16 13.09 24.18
N PHE A 63 39.05 13.84 24.19
CA PHE A 63 38.94 15.32 24.11
C PHE A 63 40.07 16.10 23.39
N GLU A 64 39.77 16.81 22.28
CA GLU A 64 39.58 18.29 22.24
C GLU A 64 39.24 18.80 20.82
N VAL A 65 38.74 20.04 20.81
CA VAL A 65 38.11 20.89 19.79
C VAL A 65 39.10 21.42 18.73
N LEU A 66 38.67 21.67 17.48
CA LEU A 66 38.84 22.95 16.74
C LEU A 66 38.32 22.95 15.28
N GLN A 67 38.03 24.18 14.84
CA GLN A 67 37.26 24.66 13.69
C GLN A 67 37.95 24.63 12.31
N ASN A 68 37.09 24.60 11.28
CA ASN A 68 37.05 25.38 10.03
C ASN A 68 38.02 25.19 8.84
N GLU A 69 37.34 25.07 7.69
CA GLU A 69 37.52 25.74 6.39
C GLU A 69 38.21 25.08 5.17
N ALA A 70 37.45 25.22 4.06
CA ALA A 70 37.82 25.30 2.64
C ALA A 70 38.35 24.05 1.91
N ALA A 71 37.57 23.57 0.93
CA ALA A 71 37.93 23.72 -0.49
C ALA A 71 36.84 23.19 -1.44
N SER A 72 36.59 24.01 -2.46
CA SER A 72 35.80 23.82 -3.66
C SER A 72 35.95 22.46 -4.36
N SER A 73 34.90 21.99 -5.04
CA SER A 73 34.91 21.84 -6.52
C SER A 73 33.62 21.24 -7.10
N SER A 74 33.12 21.96 -8.10
CA SER A 74 32.47 21.55 -9.36
C SER A 74 31.29 20.56 -9.43
N SER A 75 30.21 21.11 -10.01
CA SER A 75 29.45 20.55 -11.15
C SER A 75 28.61 19.30 -10.94
N THR A 76 27.29 19.42 -11.12
CA THR A 76 26.63 19.13 -12.42
C THR A 76 25.13 18.98 -12.16
N PHE A 77 24.34 19.66 -12.99
CA PHE A 77 22.89 19.56 -13.05
C PHE A 77 22.44 18.11 -13.16
N ASN A 78 21.49 17.71 -12.31
CA ASN A 78 20.49 16.72 -12.66
C ASN A 78 19.18 17.13 -12.00
N SER A 79 18.35 17.85 -12.76
CA SER A 79 16.93 18.00 -12.45
C SER A 79 16.31 16.60 -12.43
N SER A 80 16.26 16.01 -11.24
CA SER A 80 15.46 14.81 -11.01
C SER A 80 14.00 15.24 -11.07
N ILE A 81 13.37 14.96 -12.21
CA ILE A 81 11.93 15.05 -12.40
C ILE A 81 11.31 14.13 -11.34
N CYS A 82 10.79 14.73 -10.28
CA CYS A 82 10.00 14.04 -9.27
C CYS A 82 8.67 13.66 -9.92
N LEU A 83 8.60 12.45 -10.49
CA LEU A 83 7.35 11.81 -10.87
C LEU A 83 6.54 11.57 -9.58
N SER A 84 5.74 12.56 -9.20
CA SER A 84 4.80 12.44 -8.11
C SER A 84 3.85 11.28 -8.43
N LEU A 85 3.98 10.19 -7.66
CA LEU A 85 3.06 9.07 -7.70
C LEU A 85 1.62 9.60 -7.53
N PRO A 86 0.66 9.16 -8.37
CA PRO A 86 -0.73 9.56 -8.20
C PRO A 86 -1.24 9.11 -6.84
N LEU A 87 -1.71 10.06 -6.04
CA LEU A 87 -2.29 9.80 -4.73
C LEU A 87 -3.46 8.82 -4.88
N PRO A 88 -3.56 7.79 -4.03
CA PRO A 88 -4.70 6.88 -4.06
C PRO A 88 -6.00 7.67 -3.81
N PRO A 89 -7.08 7.39 -4.56
CA PRO A 89 -8.33 8.12 -4.43
C PRO A 89 -8.92 8.00 -3.01
N PRO A 90 -9.61 9.05 -2.52
CA PRO A 90 -10.22 9.05 -1.19
C PRO A 90 -11.24 7.92 -1.06
N ARG A 91 -11.05 7.10 -0.02
CA ARG A 91 -11.88 5.92 0.27
C ARG A 91 -13.28 6.38 0.69
N LYS A 92 -14.23 6.39 -0.25
CA LYS A 92 -15.65 6.51 0.05
C LYS A 92 -16.06 5.30 0.90
N LYS A 93 -16.76 5.54 2.01
CA LYS A 93 -17.29 4.49 2.90
C LYS A 93 -18.16 3.56 2.05
N ALA A 94 -17.80 2.28 2.03
CA ALA A 94 -18.48 1.28 1.22
C ALA A 94 -19.95 1.19 1.65
N LEU A 95 -20.83 1.58 0.74
CA LEU A 95 -22.24 1.22 0.82
C LEU A 95 -22.29 -0.30 0.62
N ILE A 96 -22.51 -1.05 1.70
CA ILE A 96 -22.68 -2.51 1.61
C ILE A 96 -24.07 -2.76 1.04
N THR A 97 -24.20 -2.67 -0.28
CA THR A 97 -25.30 -3.32 -0.99
C THR A 97 -24.97 -4.80 -1.03
N SER A 98 -25.83 -5.65 -0.45
CA SER A 98 -25.68 -7.09 -0.58
C SER A 98 -25.94 -7.47 -2.04
N PHE A 99 -24.88 -7.53 -2.84
CA PHE A 99 -24.97 -8.11 -4.17
C PHE A 99 -25.23 -9.61 -3.99
N LYS A 100 -26.44 -10.06 -4.32
CA LYS A 100 -26.71 -11.48 -4.49
C LYS A 100 -26.09 -11.90 -5.82
N GLU A 101 -25.34 -13.00 -5.78
CA GLU A 101 -24.85 -13.65 -7.00
C GLU A 101 -26.05 -14.11 -7.84
N THR A 102 -25.96 -13.87 -9.14
CA THR A 102 -26.90 -14.37 -10.15
C THR A 102 -26.58 -15.84 -10.47
N GLU A 103 -27.53 -16.62 -11.00
CA GLU A 103 -27.27 -18.03 -11.37
C GLU A 103 -26.09 -18.17 -12.34
N GLU A 104 -25.93 -17.22 -13.26
CA GLU A 104 -24.86 -17.22 -14.25
C GLU A 104 -23.46 -17.01 -13.65
N THR A 105 -23.36 -16.31 -12.51
CA THR A 105 -22.07 -15.98 -11.89
C THR A 105 -21.68 -16.92 -10.76
N ARG A 106 -22.61 -17.76 -10.29
CA ARG A 106 -22.44 -18.65 -9.13
C ARG A 106 -21.34 -19.71 -9.32
N GLY A 107 -21.09 -20.13 -10.56
CA GLY A 107 -20.10 -21.17 -10.88
C GLY A 107 -18.77 -20.65 -11.41
N LEU A 108 -18.62 -19.33 -11.61
CA LEU A 108 -17.47 -18.76 -12.28
C LEU A 108 -16.27 -18.63 -11.34
N THR A 109 -15.10 -18.90 -11.88
CA THR A 109 -13.83 -18.54 -11.23
C THR A 109 -13.67 -17.02 -11.20
N THR A 110 -12.80 -16.52 -10.30
CA THR A 110 -12.54 -15.09 -10.18
C THR A 110 -12.01 -14.47 -11.48
N VAL A 111 -11.26 -15.23 -12.27
CA VAL A 111 -10.70 -14.77 -13.55
C VAL A 111 -11.80 -14.63 -14.60
N GLU A 112 -12.70 -15.62 -14.69
CA GLU A 112 -13.84 -15.57 -15.60
C GLU A 112 -14.79 -14.43 -15.25
N LEU A 113 -15.07 -14.24 -13.95
CA LEU A 113 -15.90 -13.13 -13.49
C LEU A 113 -15.28 -11.77 -13.85
N GLN A 114 -13.96 -11.61 -13.68
CA GLN A 114 -13.25 -10.39 -14.10
C GLN A 114 -13.33 -10.18 -15.61
N SER A 115 -13.16 -11.24 -16.41
CA SER A 115 -13.28 -11.18 -17.87
C SER A 115 -14.69 -10.76 -18.30
N LEU A 116 -15.72 -11.34 -17.67
CA LEU A 116 -17.13 -11.02 -17.94
C LEU A 116 -17.44 -9.56 -17.63
N VAL A 117 -17.03 -9.08 -16.45
CA VAL A 117 -17.22 -7.68 -16.05
C VAL A 117 -16.55 -6.73 -17.04
N LEU A 118 -15.32 -7.04 -17.48
CA LEU A 118 -14.62 -6.21 -18.44
C LEU A 118 -15.33 -6.19 -19.80
N MET A 119 -15.80 -7.34 -20.28
CA MET A 119 -16.56 -7.46 -21.53
C MET A 119 -17.86 -6.63 -21.49
N GLU A 120 -18.61 -6.73 -20.41
CA GLU A 120 -19.86 -5.99 -20.24
C GLU A 120 -19.62 -4.47 -20.13
N GLN A 121 -18.56 -4.05 -19.45
CA GLN A 121 -18.11 -2.65 -19.43
C GLN A 121 -17.78 -2.15 -20.84
N LEU A 122 -17.02 -2.92 -21.63
CA LEU A 122 -16.68 -2.55 -23.00
C LEU A 122 -17.91 -2.45 -23.90
N GLN A 123 -18.86 -3.38 -23.77
CA GLN A 123 -20.11 -3.34 -24.53
C GLN A 123 -20.93 -2.09 -24.18
N THR A 124 -21.06 -1.77 -22.89
CA THR A 124 -21.76 -0.57 -22.41
C THR A 124 -21.13 0.69 -22.98
N LEU A 125 -19.79 0.78 -22.98
CA LEU A 125 -19.06 1.92 -23.54
C LEU A 125 -19.26 2.07 -25.06
N ARG A 126 -19.33 0.96 -25.80
CA ARG A 126 -19.61 0.99 -27.25
C ARG A 126 -21.00 1.55 -27.53
N ILE A 127 -22.02 1.05 -26.85
CA ILE A 127 -23.40 1.52 -26.97
C ILE A 127 -23.49 3.01 -26.63
N GLN A 128 -22.85 3.43 -25.55
CA GLN A 128 -22.83 4.84 -25.14
C GLN A 128 -22.18 5.74 -26.21
N ARG A 129 -21.07 5.31 -26.81
CA ARG A 129 -20.42 6.04 -27.90
C ARG A 129 -21.33 6.20 -29.11
N GLU A 130 -21.99 5.12 -29.53
CA GLU A 130 -22.92 5.15 -30.65
C GLU A 130 -24.09 6.10 -30.41
N TYR A 131 -24.68 6.06 -29.20
CA TYR A 131 -25.73 6.98 -28.79
C TYR A 131 -25.32 8.45 -28.96
N TYR A 132 -24.12 8.82 -28.48
CA TYR A 132 -23.63 10.19 -28.63
C TYR A 132 -23.31 10.55 -30.08
N ASN A 133 -22.76 9.63 -30.87
CA ASN A 133 -22.51 9.87 -32.29
C ASN A 133 -23.82 10.16 -33.05
N LEU A 134 -24.88 9.39 -32.78
CA LEU A 134 -26.20 9.63 -33.38
C LEU A 134 -26.80 10.95 -32.92
N LYS A 135 -26.67 11.29 -31.63
CA LYS A 135 -27.14 12.55 -31.07
C LYS A 135 -26.45 13.76 -31.74
N ILE A 136 -25.13 13.68 -31.95
CA ILE A 136 -24.36 14.74 -32.63
C ILE A 136 -24.82 14.87 -34.10
N LYS A 137 -24.97 13.76 -34.82
CA LYS A 137 -25.45 13.79 -36.21
C LYS A 137 -26.84 14.42 -36.35
N LYS A 138 -27.74 14.13 -35.40
CA LYS A 138 -29.08 14.72 -35.39
C LYS A 138 -29.01 16.26 -35.25
N LEU A 139 -28.22 16.75 -34.29
CA LEU A 139 -28.04 18.19 -34.08
C LEU A 139 -27.42 18.89 -35.29
N GLN A 140 -26.49 18.23 -35.99
CA GLN A 140 -25.90 18.76 -37.22
C GLN A 140 -26.91 18.84 -38.36
N ASN A 141 -27.79 17.83 -38.51
CA ASN A 141 -28.82 17.84 -39.52
C ASN A 141 -29.90 18.90 -39.24
N ASP A 142 -30.29 19.07 -37.98
CA ASP A 142 -31.25 20.10 -37.58
C ASP A 142 -30.70 21.50 -37.90
N ASN A 143 -29.41 21.75 -37.64
CA ASN A 143 -28.74 23.03 -37.98
C ASN A 143 -28.56 23.29 -39.49
N ASN A 144 -28.62 22.26 -40.34
CA ASN A 144 -28.46 22.42 -41.80
C ASN A 144 -29.81 22.60 -42.53
N ASN A 145 -30.94 22.43 -41.83
CA ASN A 145 -32.29 22.55 -42.38
C ASN A 145 -33.00 23.86 -41.98
N ASP A 146 -32.37 24.71 -41.18
CA ASP A 146 -32.75 26.10 -40.90
C ASP A 146 -31.95 27.07 -41.80
#